data_AF-A0A4R1BE04-F1
#
_entry.id   AF-A0A4R1BE04-F1
#
_cell.length_a   1.000
_cell.length_b   1.000
_cell.length_c   1.000
_cell.angle_alpha   90.00
_cell.angle_beta   90.00
_cell.angle_gamma   90.00
#
_symmetry.space_group_name_H-M   'P 1'
#
loop_
_entity.id
_entity.type
_entity.pdbx_description
1 polymer ?
#
loop_
_entity_poly.entity_id
_entity_poly.type
_entity_poly.pdbx_seq_one_letter_code
_entity_poly.pdbx_strand_id
1 'polypeptide(L)'
;MPSIPGFWDIGPHDPIPVEPTWQEFVLGAGGEIVSRLIPEPRTFENADFIFKEVSVLAELKEIETEFSGSEAFRKGFDELMNRVLAEDPNWKPVLFGGTGNYPAWFNLEFVRLFRPPISRILKKANRQLRDTKKHFGIRSSTGVLVLANNGFTAIGPELVRALAAQLLVHSYSSIDCLVYITVNRYVELQGSDVPRLMWAPTYSDRAPGSLVTFIDNLGRKWFDFLERKIGPFTIRDSEPENLNSLRGSRSIVLPGERRG
;
A
#
# COMPACT_ATOMS: atom_id res chain seq x y z
N MET A 1 3.67 -23.85 8.87
CA MET A 1 2.75 -23.00 8.08
C MET A 1 1.72 -23.91 7.48
N PRO A 2 0.41 -23.65 7.61
CA PRO A 2 -0.58 -24.43 6.89
C PRO A 2 -0.44 -24.08 5.40
N SER A 3 -0.10 -25.09 4.60
CA SER A 3 -0.08 -25.00 3.14
C SER A 3 -1.50 -24.88 2.64
N ILE A 4 -1.82 -23.82 1.90
CA ILE A 4 -3.06 -23.71 1.16
C ILE A 4 -3.02 -24.75 0.03
N PRO A 5 -3.92 -25.75 -0.01
CA PRO A 5 -3.96 -26.75 -1.10
C PRO A 5 -4.15 -26.07 -2.46
N GLY A 6 -3.39 -26.47 -3.48
CA GLY A 6 -3.51 -25.94 -4.84
C GLY A 6 -2.83 -24.58 -5.12
N PHE A 7 -2.40 -23.85 -4.08
CA PHE A 7 -1.69 -22.57 -4.27
C PHE A 7 -0.42 -22.72 -5.11
N TRP A 8 0.30 -23.83 -4.93
CA TRP A 8 1.56 -24.13 -5.64
C TRP A 8 1.36 -24.78 -7.00
N ASP A 9 0.14 -25.19 -7.36
CA ASP A 9 -0.12 -25.92 -8.61
C ASP A 9 -0.10 -24.98 -9.83
N ILE A 10 -0.45 -23.70 -9.62
CA ILE A 10 -0.27 -22.60 -10.57
C ILE A 10 0.73 -21.53 -10.08
N GLY A 11 1.10 -21.57 -8.79
CA GLY A 11 2.15 -20.76 -8.18
C GLY A 11 1.89 -19.24 -8.17
N PRO A 12 2.64 -18.47 -7.37
CA PRO A 12 2.75 -17.04 -7.62
C PRO A 12 3.40 -16.83 -9.00
N HIS A 13 2.96 -15.82 -9.74
CA HIS A 13 3.64 -15.44 -10.98
C HIS A 13 5.10 -15.04 -10.71
N ASP A 14 5.94 -15.10 -11.74
CA ASP A 14 7.31 -14.55 -11.65
C ASP A 14 7.26 -13.05 -11.31
N PRO A 15 8.04 -12.56 -10.34
CA PRO A 15 8.02 -11.16 -9.96
C PRO A 15 8.29 -10.23 -11.15
N ILE A 16 7.47 -9.19 -11.28
CA ILE A 16 7.59 -8.15 -12.29
C ILE A 16 8.03 -6.83 -11.66
N PRO A 17 8.83 -6.01 -12.37
CA PRO A 17 9.23 -4.71 -11.84
C PRO A 17 8.03 -3.78 -11.78
N VAL A 18 7.68 -3.27 -10.59
CA VAL A 18 6.42 -2.56 -10.35
C VAL A 18 6.35 -1.25 -11.12
N GLU A 19 7.32 -0.34 -10.95
CA GLU A 19 7.30 0.94 -11.65
C GLU A 19 7.24 0.79 -13.19
N PRO A 20 8.13 0.04 -13.86
CA PRO A 20 8.05 -0.14 -15.32
C PRO A 20 6.72 -0.75 -15.77
N THR A 21 6.19 -1.72 -15.04
CA THR A 21 4.92 -2.36 -15.36
C THR A 21 3.75 -1.40 -15.19
N TRP A 22 3.77 -0.59 -14.14
CA TRP A 22 2.78 0.44 -13.90
C TRP A 22 2.83 1.55 -14.95
N GLN A 23 4.04 1.97 -15.38
CA GLN A 23 4.20 2.94 -16.48
C GLN A 23 3.59 2.43 -17.79
N GLU A 24 3.85 1.17 -18.15
CA GLU A 24 3.26 0.53 -19.34
C GLU A 24 1.73 0.52 -19.26
N PHE A 25 1.18 0.14 -18.11
CA PHE A 25 -0.26 0.16 -17.87
C PHE A 25 -0.86 1.56 -18.00
N VAL A 26 -0.26 2.57 -17.36
CA VAL A 26 -0.76 3.94 -17.42
C VAL A 26 -0.82 4.45 -18.86
N LEU A 27 0.21 4.18 -19.66
CA LEU A 27 0.23 4.54 -21.08
C LEU A 27 -0.89 3.83 -21.86
N GLY A 28 -1.09 2.53 -21.62
CA GLY A 28 -2.19 1.77 -22.22
C GLY A 28 -3.59 2.19 -21.74
N ALA A 29 -3.68 2.79 -20.55
CA ALA A 29 -4.92 3.28 -19.97
C ALA A 29 -5.28 4.73 -20.39
N GLY A 30 -4.48 5.36 -21.25
CA GLY A 30 -4.69 6.73 -21.73
C GLY A 30 -4.08 7.82 -20.84
N GLY A 31 -3.18 7.45 -19.92
CA GLY A 31 -2.39 8.38 -19.13
C GLY A 31 -1.05 8.72 -19.78
N GLU A 32 -0.38 9.73 -19.24
CA GLU A 32 0.92 10.21 -19.69
C GLU A 32 1.92 10.24 -18.53
N ILE A 33 3.20 10.08 -18.84
CA ILE A 33 4.29 10.20 -17.87
C ILE A 33 4.73 11.67 -17.81
N VAL A 34 4.57 12.28 -16.64
CA VAL A 34 4.75 13.74 -16.46
C VAL A 34 6.18 14.18 -16.73
N SER A 35 7.19 13.35 -16.41
CA SER A 35 8.59 13.66 -16.70
C SER A 35 8.88 13.80 -18.20
N ARG A 36 8.06 13.19 -19.07
CA ARG A 36 8.16 13.36 -20.53
C ARG A 36 7.51 14.66 -21.04
N LEU A 37 6.80 15.38 -20.18
CA LEU A 37 6.08 16.62 -20.50
C LEU A 37 6.80 17.89 -20.02
N ILE A 38 7.87 17.73 -19.24
CA ILE A 38 8.61 18.84 -18.61
C ILE A 38 10.01 18.91 -19.24
N PRO A 39 10.53 20.12 -19.56
CA PRO A 39 11.88 20.26 -20.09
C PRO A 39 12.96 19.93 -19.04
N GLU A 40 14.10 19.44 -19.50
CA GLU A 40 15.31 19.30 -18.68
C GLU A 40 16.15 20.60 -18.72
N PRO A 41 16.82 21.00 -17.62
CA PRO A 41 16.87 20.31 -16.33
C PRO A 41 15.62 20.54 -15.48
N ARG A 42 15.19 19.50 -14.75
CA ARG A 42 14.08 19.62 -13.80
C ARG A 42 14.35 20.63 -12.68
N THR A 43 13.40 21.54 -12.46
CA THR A 43 13.47 22.59 -11.44
C THR A 43 12.58 22.34 -10.21
N PHE A 44 11.79 21.26 -10.23
CA PHE A 44 10.89 20.87 -9.14
C PHE A 44 10.69 19.35 -9.15
N GLU A 45 10.14 18.82 -8.04
CA GLU A 45 9.75 17.42 -7.98
C GLU A 45 8.35 17.23 -8.55
N ASN A 46 8.24 16.54 -9.67
CA ASN A 46 6.96 16.26 -10.31
C ASN A 46 6.32 14.97 -9.80
N ALA A 47 5.00 14.87 -10.00
CA ALA A 47 4.23 13.65 -9.88
C ALA A 47 4.58 12.72 -11.06
N ASP A 48 4.38 11.42 -10.92
CA ASP A 48 4.77 10.47 -11.97
C ASP A 48 3.85 10.53 -13.20
N PHE A 49 2.53 10.65 -12.98
CA PHE A 49 1.53 10.44 -14.03
C PHE A 49 0.43 11.51 -14.07
N ILE A 50 -0.13 11.71 -15.27
CA ILE A 50 -1.30 12.55 -15.50
C ILE A 50 -2.30 11.85 -16.44
N PHE A 51 -3.59 11.91 -16.10
CA PHE A 51 -4.71 11.53 -16.96
C PHE A 51 -5.48 12.81 -17.30
N LYS A 52 -5.17 13.40 -18.46
CA LYS A 52 -5.67 14.74 -18.83
C LYS A 52 -7.19 14.78 -19.00
N GLU A 53 -7.78 13.77 -19.63
CA GLU A 53 -9.22 13.70 -19.91
C GLU A 53 -10.08 13.82 -18.65
N VAL A 54 -9.62 13.24 -17.54
CA VAL A 54 -10.31 13.26 -16.25
C VAL A 54 -9.66 14.22 -15.23
N SER A 55 -8.64 14.96 -15.64
CA SER A 55 -7.87 15.88 -14.78
C SER A 55 -7.37 15.23 -13.48
N VAL A 56 -6.77 14.04 -13.58
CA VAL A 56 -6.19 13.30 -12.43
C VAL A 56 -4.67 13.34 -12.51
N LEU A 57 -4.01 13.70 -11.41
CA LEU A 57 -2.57 13.48 -11.21
C LEU A 57 -2.37 12.28 -10.31
N ALA A 58 -1.45 11.39 -10.67
CA ALA A 58 -1.14 10.21 -9.87
C ALA A 58 0.35 10.12 -9.56
N GLU A 59 0.66 9.71 -8.34
CA GLU A 59 2.01 9.45 -7.86
C GLU A 59 2.14 8.00 -7.42
N LEU A 60 3.19 7.31 -7.85
CA LEU A 60 3.50 5.96 -7.42
C LEU A 60 4.55 5.98 -6.30
N LYS A 61 4.30 5.20 -5.25
CA LYS A 61 5.28 4.92 -4.21
C LYS A 61 5.31 3.43 -3.91
N GLU A 62 6.50 2.87 -3.99
CA GLU A 62 6.75 1.49 -3.62
C GLU A 62 7.19 1.39 -2.16
N ILE A 63 6.63 0.41 -1.45
CA ILE A 63 7.11 -0.03 -0.15
C ILE A 63 7.89 -1.33 -0.37
N GLU A 64 9.19 -1.20 -0.63
CA GLU A 64 10.10 -2.33 -0.84
C GLU A 64 10.74 -2.82 0.46
N THR A 65 11.01 -1.91 1.40
CA THR A 65 11.83 -2.19 2.57
C THR A 65 11.00 -2.58 3.79
N GLU A 66 11.47 -3.58 4.54
CA GLU A 66 10.96 -3.82 5.89
C GLU A 66 11.40 -2.70 6.84
N PHE A 67 10.43 -1.91 7.31
CA PHE A 67 10.70 -0.81 8.24
C PHE A 67 11.18 -1.29 9.62
N SER A 68 10.85 -2.54 9.97
CA SER A 68 11.23 -3.19 11.23
C SER A 68 12.74 -3.34 11.41
N GLY A 69 13.50 -3.35 10.31
CA GLY A 69 14.96 -3.43 10.34
C GLY A 69 15.67 -2.15 10.81
N SER A 70 14.97 -1.01 10.88
CA SER A 70 15.58 0.27 11.25
C SER A 70 15.91 0.37 12.75
N GLU A 71 17.01 1.05 13.08
CA GLU A 71 17.41 1.28 14.48
C GLU A 71 16.31 1.98 15.29
N ALA A 72 15.63 2.96 14.67
CA ALA A 72 14.51 3.66 15.30
C ALA A 72 13.35 2.72 15.64
N PHE A 73 13.04 1.76 14.76
CA PHE A 73 12.01 0.77 15.04
C PHE A 73 12.44 -0.16 16.18
N ARG A 74 13.67 -0.69 16.14
CA ARG A 74 14.20 -1.59 17.16
C ARG A 74 14.17 -0.93 18.55
N LYS A 75 14.65 0.31 18.64
CA LYS A 75 14.60 1.09 19.88
C LYS A 75 13.15 1.27 20.38
N GLY A 76 12.24 1.65 19.50
CA GLY A 76 10.83 1.80 19.87
C GLY A 76 10.19 0.48 20.32
N PHE A 77 10.53 -0.62 19.67
CA PHE A 77 10.06 -1.95 20.06
C PHE A 77 10.61 -2.37 21.44
N ASP A 78 11.90 -2.14 21.68
CA ASP A 78 12.53 -2.41 22.99
C ASP A 78 11.86 -1.59 24.11
N GLU A 79 11.54 -0.32 23.84
CA GLU A 79 10.78 0.53 24.78
C GLU A 79 9.38 -0.04 25.07
N LEU A 80 8.66 -0.52 24.05
CA LEU A 80 7.37 -1.18 24.25
C LEU A 80 7.51 -2.46 25.08
N MET A 81 8.51 -3.29 24.80
CA MET A 81 8.75 -4.54 25.53
C MET A 81 9.16 -4.29 26.99
N ASN A 82 10.02 -3.30 27.23
CA ASN A 82 10.38 -2.89 28.59
C ASN A 82 9.16 -2.42 29.39
N ARG A 83 8.24 -1.69 28.74
CA ARG A 83 6.97 -1.30 29.36
C ARG A 83 6.08 -2.49 29.67
N VAL A 84 5.96 -3.48 28.77
CA VAL A 84 5.22 -4.72 29.04
C VAL A 84 5.78 -5.42 30.28
N LEU A 85 7.10 -5.58 30.37
CA LEU A 85 7.74 -6.24 31.52
C LEU A 85 7.64 -5.43 32.82
N ALA A 86 7.54 -4.10 32.73
CA ALA A 86 7.32 -3.25 33.90
C ALA A 86 5.87 -3.34 34.43
N GLU A 87 4.88 -3.43 33.54
CA GLU A 87 3.46 -3.56 33.91
C GLU A 87 3.08 -5.00 34.29
N ASP A 88 3.68 -6.01 33.65
CA ASP A 88 3.53 -7.43 33.95
C ASP A 88 4.89 -8.14 33.98
N PRO A 89 5.57 -8.17 35.14
CA PRO A 89 6.86 -8.84 35.31
C PRO A 89 6.83 -10.35 35.06
N ASN A 90 5.63 -10.96 35.05
CA ASN A 90 5.46 -12.38 34.77
C ASN A 90 5.14 -12.65 33.30
N TRP A 91 5.03 -11.61 32.47
CA TRP A 91 4.80 -11.77 31.05
C TRP A 91 5.92 -12.62 30.43
N LYS A 92 5.52 -13.71 29.76
CA LYS A 92 6.44 -14.60 29.05
C LYS A 92 5.77 -15.10 27.78
N PRO A 93 6.53 -15.35 26.70
CA PRO A 93 6.03 -16.08 25.56
C PRO A 93 5.52 -17.48 25.96
N VAL A 94 4.57 -18.02 25.19
CA VAL A 94 4.00 -19.36 25.42
C VAL A 94 5.08 -20.44 25.52
N LEU A 95 6.11 -20.36 24.68
CA LEU A 95 7.24 -21.29 24.67
C LEU A 95 8.00 -21.35 26.01
N PHE A 96 7.96 -20.26 26.79
CA PHE A 96 8.60 -20.15 28.09
C PHE A 96 7.58 -20.23 29.25
N GLY A 97 6.43 -20.86 29.02
CA GLY A 97 5.42 -21.15 30.04
C GLY A 97 4.53 -19.97 30.42
N GLY A 98 4.51 -18.89 29.64
CA GLY A 98 3.59 -17.76 29.83
C GLY A 98 2.30 -17.89 29.01
N THR A 99 1.43 -16.89 29.13
CA THR A 99 0.20 -16.80 28.33
C THR A 99 0.47 -16.31 26.91
N GLY A 100 1.59 -15.62 26.68
CA GLY A 100 1.88 -14.92 25.43
C GLY A 100 0.93 -13.76 25.11
N ASN A 101 -0.01 -13.44 26.00
CA ASN A 101 -0.98 -12.38 25.79
C ASN A 101 -0.33 -11.03 26.08
N TYR A 102 -0.39 -10.12 25.12
CA TYR A 102 0.05 -8.75 25.33
C TYR A 102 -1.07 -7.91 25.97
N PRO A 103 -0.72 -6.85 26.73
CA PRO A 103 -1.68 -5.84 27.14
C PRO A 103 -2.47 -5.26 25.95
N ALA A 104 -3.72 -4.88 26.17
CA ALA A 104 -4.62 -4.41 25.11
C ALA A 104 -4.06 -3.21 24.31
N TRP A 105 -3.22 -2.38 24.96
CA TRP A 105 -2.58 -1.22 24.32
C TRP A 105 -1.44 -1.60 23.37
N PHE A 106 -0.80 -2.77 23.55
CA PHE A 106 0.46 -3.11 22.87
C PHE A 106 0.33 -3.11 21.35
N ASN A 107 -0.70 -3.78 20.81
CA ASN A 107 -0.89 -3.87 19.37
C ASN A 107 -1.09 -2.50 18.72
N LEU A 108 -1.78 -1.58 19.40
CA LEU A 108 -1.99 -0.22 18.92
C LEU A 108 -0.67 0.55 18.87
N GLU A 109 0.14 0.49 19.93
CA GLU A 109 1.44 1.17 19.98
C GLU A 109 2.48 0.53 19.03
N PHE A 110 2.45 -0.78 18.87
CA PHE A 110 3.28 -1.50 17.90
C PHE A 110 3.01 -1.01 16.48
N VAL A 111 1.73 -0.90 16.08
CA VAL A 111 1.36 -0.36 14.76
C VAL A 111 1.81 1.10 14.60
N ARG A 112 1.81 1.90 15.68
CA ARG A 112 2.27 3.29 15.66
C ARG A 112 3.76 3.44 15.38
N LEU A 113 4.59 2.42 15.64
CA LEU A 113 6.01 2.43 15.25
C LEU A 113 6.20 2.59 13.73
N PHE A 114 5.22 2.17 12.92
CA PHE A 114 5.24 2.32 11.47
C PHE A 114 4.72 3.68 10.98
N ARG A 115 4.21 4.54 11.87
CA ARG A 115 3.67 5.86 11.50
C ARG A 115 4.72 6.78 10.85
N PRO A 116 5.96 6.91 11.38
CA PRO A 116 6.98 7.76 10.77
C PRO A 116 7.35 7.39 9.32
N PRO A 117 7.67 6.12 8.97
CA PRO A 117 7.98 5.78 7.57
C PRO A 117 6.81 6.03 6.62
N ILE A 118 5.58 5.65 6.98
CA ILE A 118 4.40 5.93 6.16
C ILE A 118 4.20 7.44 5.98
N SER A 119 4.34 8.23 7.05
CA SER A 119 4.23 9.69 6.98
C SER A 119 5.28 10.32 6.04
N ARG A 120 6.51 9.80 5.97
CA ARG A 120 7.53 10.27 5.02
C ARG A 120 7.11 10.02 3.57
N ILE A 121 6.55 8.84 3.28
CA ILE A 121 6.04 8.49 1.95
C ILE A 121 4.92 9.46 1.54
N LEU A 122 3.92 9.63 2.41
CA LEU A 122 2.79 10.54 2.17
C LEU A 122 3.25 11.98 1.98
N LYS A 123 4.21 12.46 2.80
CA LYS A 123 4.76 13.82 2.70
C LYS A 123 5.43 14.05 1.34
N LYS A 124 6.20 13.08 0.85
CA LYS A 124 6.88 13.18 -0.45
C LYS A 124 5.87 13.18 -1.59
N ALA A 125 4.94 12.23 -1.61
CA ALA A 125 3.89 12.15 -2.63
C ALA A 125 3.03 13.41 -2.69
N ASN A 126 2.60 13.93 -1.53
CA ASN A 126 1.83 15.16 -1.47
C ASN A 126 2.60 16.36 -2.02
N ARG A 127 3.91 16.46 -1.75
CA ARG A 127 4.76 17.53 -2.29
C ARG A 127 4.83 17.43 -3.82
N GLN A 128 5.10 16.25 -4.36
CA GLN A 128 5.18 16.02 -5.80
C GLN A 128 3.86 16.37 -6.52
N LEU A 129 2.73 15.92 -5.98
CA LEU A 129 1.41 16.26 -6.50
C LEU A 129 1.17 17.78 -6.45
N ARG A 130 1.43 18.43 -5.32
CA ARG A 130 1.25 19.88 -5.15
C ARG A 130 2.11 20.69 -6.12
N ASP A 131 3.38 20.36 -6.21
CA ASP A 131 4.35 21.11 -7.00
C ASP A 131 4.07 20.92 -8.50
N THR A 132 3.55 19.76 -8.91
CA THR A 132 3.04 19.49 -10.27
C THR A 132 1.79 20.29 -10.59
N LYS A 133 0.80 20.32 -9.69
CA LYS A 133 -0.40 21.16 -9.83
C LYS A 133 0.01 22.62 -10.03
N LYS A 134 0.97 23.10 -9.23
CA LYS A 134 1.51 24.46 -9.34
C LYS A 134 2.18 24.70 -10.69
N HIS A 135 3.03 23.79 -11.16
CA HIS A 135 3.77 23.93 -12.42
C HIS A 135 2.83 24.04 -13.63
N PHE A 136 1.82 23.18 -13.72
CA PHE A 136 0.86 23.19 -14.82
C PHE A 136 -0.32 24.16 -14.62
N GLY A 137 -0.33 24.95 -13.54
CA GLY A 137 -1.42 25.87 -13.22
C GLY A 137 -2.78 25.18 -12.96
N ILE A 138 -2.76 23.90 -12.58
CA ILE A 138 -3.97 23.09 -12.41
C ILE A 138 -4.59 23.37 -11.04
N ARG A 139 -5.80 23.95 -11.05
CA ARG A 139 -6.52 24.31 -9.81
C ARG A 139 -7.49 23.25 -9.30
N SER A 140 -8.01 22.40 -10.19
CA SER A 140 -9.13 21.49 -9.92
C SER A 140 -8.79 20.00 -10.04
N SER A 141 -7.55 19.62 -10.34
CA SER A 141 -7.20 18.20 -10.46
C SER A 141 -7.19 17.51 -9.11
N THR A 142 -7.78 16.33 -9.08
CA THR A 142 -7.67 15.40 -7.96
C THR A 142 -6.30 14.73 -7.96
N GLY A 143 -5.67 14.63 -6.79
CA GLY A 143 -4.41 13.91 -6.63
C GLY A 143 -4.65 12.48 -6.13
N VAL A 144 -3.94 11.53 -6.73
CA VAL A 144 -4.02 10.11 -6.39
C VAL A 144 -2.63 9.65 -5.96
N LEU A 145 -2.56 8.96 -4.83
CA LEU A 145 -1.37 8.22 -4.43
C LEU A 145 -1.63 6.73 -4.67
N VAL A 146 -0.84 6.13 -5.54
CA VAL A 146 -0.76 4.67 -5.69
C VAL A 146 0.36 4.18 -4.78
N LEU A 147 0.00 3.49 -3.71
CA LEU A 147 0.93 2.92 -2.74
C LEU A 147 1.07 1.42 -2.99
N ALA A 148 2.12 1.03 -3.69
CA ALA A 148 2.40 -0.36 -4.02
C ALA A 148 3.19 -1.03 -2.90
N ASN A 149 2.63 -2.04 -2.26
CA ASN A 149 3.40 -2.89 -1.36
C ASN A 149 4.17 -3.94 -2.17
N ASN A 150 5.49 -3.80 -2.18
CA ASN A 150 6.43 -4.63 -2.94
C ASN A 150 7.46 -5.33 -2.03
N GLY A 151 7.14 -5.53 -0.75
CA GLY A 151 8.08 -6.20 0.17
C GLY A 151 7.75 -6.09 1.66
N PHE A 152 6.79 -5.27 2.05
CA PHE A 152 6.45 -5.03 3.44
C PHE A 152 5.43 -6.06 3.98
N THR A 153 5.84 -6.76 5.03
CA THR A 153 5.07 -7.87 5.62
C THR A 153 4.92 -7.77 7.14
N ALA A 154 5.61 -6.82 7.79
CA ALA A 154 5.58 -6.68 9.25
C ALA A 154 4.18 -6.40 9.84
N ILE A 155 3.31 -5.72 9.11
CA ILE A 155 1.87 -5.59 9.44
C ILE A 155 1.01 -5.84 8.20
N GLY A 156 -0.21 -6.32 8.43
CA GLY A 156 -1.16 -6.63 7.36
C GLY A 156 -1.60 -5.41 6.55
N PRO A 157 -2.05 -5.59 5.30
CA PRO A 157 -2.53 -4.51 4.42
C PRO A 157 -3.59 -3.61 5.05
N GLU A 158 -4.51 -4.18 5.83
CA GLU A 158 -5.53 -3.44 6.60
C GLU A 158 -4.89 -2.33 7.45
N LEU A 159 -3.87 -2.68 8.24
CA LEU A 159 -3.23 -1.78 9.18
C LEU A 159 -2.41 -0.70 8.47
N VAL A 160 -1.73 -1.05 7.38
CA VAL A 160 -1.03 -0.07 6.54
C VAL A 160 -2.01 0.96 5.98
N ARG A 161 -3.11 0.48 5.40
CA ARG A 161 -4.14 1.34 4.81
C ARG A 161 -4.81 2.20 5.87
N ALA A 162 -5.19 1.63 7.02
CA ALA A 162 -5.79 2.37 8.13
C ALA A 162 -4.86 3.47 8.66
N LEU A 163 -3.57 3.17 8.82
CA LEU A 163 -2.56 4.12 9.27
C LEU A 163 -2.36 5.26 8.24
N ALA A 164 -2.28 4.92 6.96
CA ALA A 164 -2.16 5.91 5.89
C ALA A 164 -3.42 6.80 5.80
N ALA A 165 -4.62 6.19 5.85
CA ALA A 165 -5.89 6.90 5.85
C ALA A 165 -5.98 7.87 7.03
N GLN A 166 -5.64 7.42 8.25
CA GLN A 166 -5.63 8.28 9.45
C GLN A 166 -4.70 9.49 9.29
N LEU A 167 -3.54 9.31 8.65
CA LEU A 167 -2.61 10.41 8.37
C LEU A 167 -3.16 11.39 7.33
N LEU A 168 -3.93 10.91 6.35
CA LEU A 168 -4.54 11.72 5.29
C LEU A 168 -5.75 12.54 5.78
N VAL A 169 -6.44 12.12 6.85
CA VAL A 169 -7.62 12.87 7.39
C VAL A 169 -7.25 14.30 7.77
N HIS A 170 -6.08 14.50 8.39
CA HIS A 170 -5.68 15.80 8.95
C HIS A 170 -4.49 16.46 8.23
N SER A 171 -3.96 15.84 7.17
CA SER A 171 -2.74 16.30 6.51
C SER A 171 -2.75 15.91 5.04
N TYR A 172 -1.86 16.52 4.25
CA TYR A 172 -1.62 16.16 2.85
C TYR A 172 -2.81 16.43 1.91
N SER A 173 -3.25 17.69 1.86
CA SER A 173 -4.42 18.14 1.07
C SER A 173 -4.33 17.95 -0.44
N SER A 174 -3.15 17.60 -1.00
CA SER A 174 -3.01 17.34 -2.44
C SER A 174 -3.31 15.90 -2.82
N ILE A 175 -3.58 15.02 -1.84
CA ILE A 175 -4.00 13.63 -2.04
C ILE A 175 -5.50 13.54 -1.72
N ASP A 176 -6.30 13.18 -2.72
CA ASP A 176 -7.74 13.01 -2.64
C ASP A 176 -8.15 11.53 -2.66
N CYS A 177 -7.28 10.66 -3.14
CA CYS A 177 -7.43 9.21 -3.14
C CYS A 177 -6.09 8.52 -2.86
N LEU A 178 -6.11 7.50 -1.98
CA LEU A 178 -5.03 6.53 -1.79
C LEU A 178 -5.48 5.20 -2.40
N VAL A 179 -4.75 4.67 -3.36
CA VAL A 179 -4.93 3.31 -3.88
C VAL A 179 -3.80 2.44 -3.33
N TYR A 180 -4.11 1.60 -2.35
CA TYR A 180 -3.16 0.60 -1.90
C TYR A 180 -3.22 -0.61 -2.84
N ILE A 181 -2.09 -0.96 -3.43
CA ILE A 181 -2.01 -2.11 -4.35
C ILE A 181 -0.95 -3.11 -3.90
N THR A 182 -1.13 -4.35 -4.34
CA THR A 182 -0.03 -5.32 -4.39
C THR A 182 0.14 -5.81 -5.81
N VAL A 183 1.39 -6.06 -6.20
CA VAL A 183 1.73 -6.55 -7.54
C VAL A 183 2.40 -7.91 -7.44
N ASN A 184 3.54 -8.00 -6.74
CA ASN A 184 4.27 -9.26 -6.54
C ASN A 184 3.92 -9.94 -5.21
N ARG A 185 3.01 -9.34 -4.42
CA ARG A 185 2.71 -9.77 -3.05
C ARG A 185 1.25 -10.17 -2.93
N TYR A 186 1.00 -11.47 -2.84
CA TYR A 186 -0.34 -11.96 -2.58
C TYR A 186 -0.73 -11.75 -1.12
N VAL A 187 -2.03 -11.61 -0.90
CA VAL A 187 -2.64 -11.36 0.40
C VAL A 187 -3.62 -12.49 0.70
N GLU A 188 -3.57 -12.95 1.95
CA GLU A 188 -4.56 -13.83 2.55
C GLU A 188 -5.68 -12.98 3.16
N LEU A 189 -6.92 -13.29 2.79
CA LEU A 189 -8.11 -12.66 3.37
C LEU A 189 -8.77 -13.62 4.35
N GLN A 190 -9.29 -13.09 5.47
CA GLN A 190 -9.96 -13.90 6.46
C GLN A 190 -11.19 -14.61 5.85
N GLY A 191 -11.25 -15.93 5.98
CA GLY A 191 -12.34 -16.74 5.44
C GLY A 191 -12.23 -17.08 3.95
N SER A 192 -11.10 -16.75 3.31
CA SER A 192 -10.78 -17.12 1.93
C SER A 192 -9.53 -18.02 1.92
N ASP A 193 -9.59 -19.12 1.18
CA ASP A 193 -8.44 -19.97 0.87
C ASP A 193 -7.73 -19.54 -0.43
N VAL A 194 -8.32 -18.60 -1.18
CA VAL A 194 -7.72 -18.10 -2.41
C VAL A 194 -6.82 -16.89 -2.15
N PRO A 195 -5.55 -16.90 -2.61
CA PRO A 195 -4.65 -15.75 -2.55
C PRO A 195 -5.11 -14.65 -3.50
N ARG A 196 -4.90 -13.38 -3.13
CA ARG A 196 -5.31 -12.26 -3.98
C ARG A 196 -4.24 -11.20 -4.11
N LEU A 197 -4.14 -10.61 -5.28
CA LEU A 197 -3.56 -9.27 -5.41
C LEU A 197 -4.58 -8.25 -4.92
N MET A 198 -4.12 -7.04 -4.62
CA MET A 198 -4.96 -6.01 -4.03
C MET A 198 -5.11 -4.79 -4.94
N TRP A 199 -6.34 -4.28 -5.00
CA TRP A 199 -6.70 -2.95 -5.42
C TRP A 199 -7.64 -2.35 -4.37
N ALA A 200 -7.10 -1.54 -3.46
CA ALA A 200 -7.82 -1.05 -2.29
C ALA A 200 -7.81 0.49 -2.24
N PRO A 201 -8.74 1.16 -2.96
CA PRO A 201 -8.86 2.60 -2.91
C PRO A 201 -9.43 3.06 -1.55
N THR A 202 -9.05 4.28 -1.16
CA THR A 202 -9.58 5.02 -0.02
C THR A 202 -9.68 6.47 -0.44
N TYR A 203 -10.89 7.02 -0.36
CA TYR A 203 -11.20 8.35 -0.84
C TYR A 203 -11.30 9.33 0.32
N SER A 204 -10.86 10.57 0.09
CA SER A 204 -11.17 11.67 1.00
C SER A 204 -12.62 12.11 0.83
N ASP A 205 -13.20 12.77 1.83
CA ASP A 205 -14.55 13.36 1.75
C ASP A 205 -14.68 14.45 0.66
N ARG A 206 -13.54 14.93 0.14
CA ARG A 206 -13.48 15.93 -0.93
C ARG A 206 -13.48 15.29 -2.33
N ALA A 207 -13.33 13.97 -2.42
CA ALA A 207 -13.24 13.28 -3.70
C ALA A 207 -14.56 13.39 -4.47
N PRO A 208 -14.55 13.92 -5.70
CA PRO A 208 -15.77 13.96 -6.52
C PRO A 208 -16.14 12.53 -6.97
N GLY A 209 -17.43 12.28 -7.21
CA GLY A 209 -17.90 10.96 -7.70
C GLY A 209 -17.27 10.55 -9.04
N SER A 210 -16.83 11.51 -9.86
CA SER A 210 -16.07 11.24 -11.08
C SER A 210 -14.70 10.62 -10.80
N LEU A 211 -14.02 11.00 -9.70
CA LEU A 211 -12.77 10.38 -9.29
C LEU A 211 -13.00 8.93 -8.86
N VAL A 212 -14.05 8.66 -8.09
CA VAL A 212 -14.41 7.30 -7.65
C VAL A 212 -14.64 6.41 -8.86
N THR A 213 -15.50 6.86 -9.78
CA THR A 213 -15.79 6.12 -11.03
C THR A 213 -14.53 5.88 -11.86
N PHE A 214 -13.65 6.86 -11.95
CA PHE A 214 -12.38 6.74 -12.66
C PHE A 214 -11.46 5.69 -12.03
N ILE A 215 -11.26 5.73 -10.71
CA ILE A 215 -10.37 4.82 -9.99
C ILE A 215 -10.89 3.39 -10.01
N ASP A 216 -12.20 3.18 -9.87
CA ASP A 216 -12.79 1.85 -9.95
C ASP A 216 -12.61 1.26 -11.37
N ASN A 217 -12.84 2.07 -12.41
CA ASN A 217 -12.59 1.66 -13.79
C ASN A 217 -11.10 1.42 -14.08
N LEU A 218 -10.21 2.21 -13.48
CA LEU A 218 -8.76 2.01 -13.59
C LEU A 218 -8.35 0.68 -12.94
N GLY A 219 -8.94 0.32 -11.81
CA GLY A 219 -8.70 -0.96 -11.13
C GLY A 219 -9.10 -2.16 -11.98
N ARG A 220 -10.28 -2.12 -12.62
CA ARG A 220 -10.72 -3.17 -13.56
C ARG A 220 -9.74 -3.31 -14.72
N LYS A 221 -9.33 -2.20 -15.34
CA LYS A 221 -8.34 -2.19 -16.42
C LYS A 221 -6.96 -2.69 -15.95
N TRP A 222 -6.59 -2.44 -14.70
CA TRP A 222 -5.33 -2.91 -14.12
C TRP A 222 -5.29 -4.43 -14.04
N PHE A 223 -6.37 -5.06 -13.54
CA PHE A 223 -6.46 -6.52 -13.51
C PHE A 223 -6.50 -7.12 -14.92
N ASP A 224 -7.26 -6.54 -15.86
CA ASP A 224 -7.24 -6.97 -17.27
C ASP A 224 -5.84 -6.89 -17.88
N PHE A 225 -5.08 -5.85 -17.54
CA PHE A 225 -3.70 -5.69 -17.98
C PHE A 225 -2.78 -6.74 -17.37
N LEU A 226 -2.85 -6.95 -16.05
CA LEU A 226 -2.04 -7.94 -15.37
C LEU A 226 -2.32 -9.34 -15.89
N GLU A 227 -3.57 -9.74 -16.09
CA GLU A 227 -3.89 -11.09 -16.58
C GLU A 227 -3.32 -11.37 -17.97
N ARG A 228 -3.29 -10.35 -18.85
CA ARG A 228 -2.63 -10.47 -20.15
C ARG A 228 -1.11 -10.58 -20.03
N LYS A 229 -0.52 -9.97 -19.00
CA LYS A 229 0.94 -9.89 -18.82
C LYS A 229 1.53 -11.09 -18.10
N ILE A 230 0.86 -11.56 -17.05
CA ILE A 230 1.38 -12.56 -16.10
C ILE A 230 0.43 -13.77 -15.92
N GLY A 231 -0.64 -13.83 -16.69
CA GLY A 231 -1.58 -14.96 -16.68
C GLY A 231 -2.82 -14.73 -15.81
N PRO A 232 -3.84 -15.58 -15.96
CA PRO A 232 -5.15 -15.39 -15.32
C PRO A 232 -5.06 -15.55 -13.80
N PHE A 233 -5.92 -14.84 -13.07
CA PHE A 233 -6.06 -14.99 -11.63
C PHE A 233 -7.28 -15.85 -11.29
N THR A 234 -7.18 -16.65 -10.23
CA THR A 234 -8.30 -17.48 -9.72
C THR A 234 -9.50 -16.62 -9.34
N ILE A 235 -9.26 -15.44 -8.77
CA ILE A 235 -10.29 -14.43 -8.47
C ILE A 235 -9.76 -13.08 -8.93
N ARG A 236 -10.55 -12.42 -9.80
CA ARG A 236 -10.28 -11.06 -10.32
C ARG A 236 -10.63 -9.98 -9.30
N ASP A 237 -11.71 -10.19 -8.56
CA ASP A 237 -12.29 -9.18 -7.69
C ASP A 237 -11.60 -9.17 -6.33
N SER A 238 -10.74 -8.17 -6.15
CA SER A 238 -10.27 -7.78 -4.84
C SER A 238 -10.60 -6.31 -4.55
N GLU A 239 -11.61 -5.72 -5.20
CA GLU A 239 -12.21 -4.52 -4.63
C GLU A 239 -12.78 -4.96 -3.28
N PRO A 240 -12.17 -4.57 -2.15
CA PRO A 240 -12.76 -4.88 -0.88
C PRO A 240 -14.04 -4.06 -0.83
N GLU A 241 -15.21 -4.70 -0.99
CA GLU A 241 -16.54 -4.03 -1.03
C GLU A 241 -16.73 -3.06 0.15
N ASN A 242 -15.98 -3.27 1.24
CA ASN A 242 -15.86 -2.36 2.37
C ASN A 242 -14.52 -2.54 3.12
N LEU A 243 -14.19 -1.60 4.01
CA LEU A 243 -13.02 -1.69 4.89
C LEU A 243 -12.96 -2.99 5.72
N ASN A 244 -14.12 -3.55 6.07
CA ASN A 244 -14.26 -4.75 6.89
C ASN A 244 -13.78 -6.02 6.17
N SER A 245 -13.85 -6.06 4.84
CA SER A 245 -13.41 -7.23 4.05
C SER A 245 -11.90 -7.46 4.07
N LEU A 246 -11.10 -6.46 4.49
CA LEU A 246 -9.66 -6.63 4.74
C LEU A 246 -9.32 -6.98 6.18
N ARG A 247 -10.31 -7.10 7.08
CA ARG A 247 -10.05 -7.30 8.50
C ARG A 247 -9.23 -8.57 8.71
N GLY A 248 -8.10 -8.43 9.40
CA GLY A 248 -7.20 -9.55 9.67
C GLY A 248 -6.40 -10.06 8.45
N SER A 249 -6.41 -9.32 7.33
CA SER A 249 -5.64 -9.66 6.13
C SER A 249 -4.13 -9.68 6.40
N ARG A 250 -3.42 -10.56 5.69
CA ARG A 250 -1.97 -10.76 5.87
C ARG A 250 -1.27 -10.87 4.52
N SER A 251 -0.09 -10.28 4.41
CA SER A 251 0.79 -10.49 3.27
C SER A 251 1.33 -11.93 3.30
N ILE A 252 1.20 -12.65 2.20
CA ILE A 252 1.78 -13.99 2.04
C ILE A 252 3.29 -13.85 1.83
N VAL A 253 4.07 -14.55 2.65
CA VAL A 253 5.54 -14.63 2.51
C VAL A 253 5.85 -15.84 1.62
N LEU A 254 6.57 -15.62 0.52
CA LEU A 254 6.87 -16.69 -0.43
C LEU A 254 7.96 -17.63 0.16
N PRO A 255 7.91 -18.94 -0.10
CA PRO A 255 8.96 -19.88 0.28
C PRO A 255 10.31 -19.43 -0.28
N GLY A 256 11.32 -19.38 0.59
CA GLY A 256 12.67 -18.93 0.22
C GLY A 256 12.95 -17.46 0.48
N GLU A 257 11.93 -16.63 0.72
CA GLU A 257 12.15 -15.27 1.21
C GLU A 257 12.57 -15.29 2.69
N ARG A 258 13.71 -14.65 3.00
CA ARG A 258 14.09 -14.43 4.40
C ARG A 258 13.18 -13.35 4.97
N ARG A 259 12.50 -13.66 6.08
CA ARG A 259 11.89 -12.62 6.92
C ARG A 259 13.04 -11.76 7.48
N GLY A 260 13.05 -10.49 7.10
CA GLY A 260 13.99 -9.50 7.64
C GLY A 260 13.75 -9.21 9.12
#